data_AF-A0A7S2FZ73-F1
#
_entry.id   AF-A0A7S2FZ73-F1
#
_cell.length_a   1.000
_cell.length_b   1.000
_cell.length_c   1.000
_cell.angle_alpha   90.00
_cell.angle_beta   90.00
_cell.angle_gamma   90.00
#
_symmetry.space_group_name_H-M   'P 1'
#
loop_
_entity.id
_entity.type
_entity.pdbx_description
1 polymer ?
#
loop_
_entity_poly.entity_id
_entity_poly.type
_entity_poly.pdbx_seq_one_letter_code
_entity_poly.pdbx_strand_id
1 'polypeptide(L)'
;FDLMIFLQDENSQLKTGGEDLPLALKLMFEDHPIIEPKSKSSPLLVVNPATPAVIKNGRASIQVKITDVSMNFENRNFCIHASPQRPAEHISKAISQGITVIKHRLIIDKVSSQEWEADWYKDEGGREKCITIRLTLVDENNMLVPHREVPLKVTLLYAESGLAVTNQGILKLGPDSNMAVTGGKASLRLRIEDVSKNHQGQAFTIRIGPDTIRSPLDHDISPAQSRGVTVKSKRNRRPRRQPRPPKSQIDSCEDIRPAEQTPVLVQPFPSRFGGKTTTKIAPHAEPMSEPMSTSNKASASVNPGGVIGMEDALKNILAWISHVLNSVHGLRWQQIGYHMNADGTPDEARPIYTMRNPNEAIEGIISKYSSEIMRDLEVILQSVECLSTQQGVKEPQSGGGV
;
A
#
# COMPACT_ATOMS: atom_id res chain seq x y z
N PHE A 1 -28.76 -6.09 1.84
CA PHE A 1 -28.37 -4.92 1.02
C PHE A 1 -29.31 -4.85 -0.18
N ASP A 2 -29.40 -3.68 -0.81
CA ASP A 2 -30.26 -3.48 -1.98
C ASP A 2 -29.48 -3.82 -3.26
N LEU A 3 -30.08 -4.67 -4.10
CA LEU A 3 -29.60 -5.03 -5.42
C LEU A 3 -30.49 -4.35 -6.46
N MET A 4 -29.88 -3.54 -7.32
CA MET A 4 -30.57 -2.87 -8.43
C MET A 4 -30.30 -3.63 -9.72
N ILE A 5 -31.37 -4.01 -10.42
CA ILE A 5 -31.29 -4.71 -11.71
C ILE A 5 -32.03 -3.90 -12.75
N PHE A 6 -31.41 -3.74 -13.92
CA PHE A 6 -31.95 -3.01 -15.04
C PHE A 6 -32.12 -3.92 -16.25
N LEU A 7 -33.25 -3.81 -16.93
CA LEU A 7 -33.46 -4.43 -18.24
C LEU A 7 -33.20 -3.37 -19.31
N GLN A 8 -32.18 -3.61 -20.12
CA GLN A 8 -31.74 -2.70 -21.18
C GLN A 8 -31.75 -3.41 -22.53
N ASP A 9 -31.92 -2.66 -23.62
CA ASP A 9 -31.56 -3.15 -24.96
C ASP A 9 -30.07 -3.00 -25.28
N GLU A 10 -29.74 -3.42 -26.49
CA GLU A 10 -28.45 -3.26 -27.16
C GLU A 10 -27.92 -1.81 -27.13
N ASN A 11 -28.80 -0.80 -27.06
CA ASN A 11 -28.43 0.60 -26.98
C ASN A 11 -28.31 1.12 -25.54
N SER A 12 -28.30 0.21 -24.55
CA SER A 12 -28.30 0.52 -23.10
C SER A 12 -29.50 1.33 -22.64
N GLN A 13 -30.60 1.34 -23.42
CA GLN A 13 -31.83 2.04 -23.05
C GLN A 13 -32.72 1.14 -22.21
N LEU A 14 -33.31 1.70 -21.15
CA LEU A 14 -34.22 0.97 -20.28
C LEU A 14 -35.46 0.52 -21.04
N LYS A 15 -35.78 -0.77 -20.94
CA LYS A 15 -37.02 -1.33 -21.48
C LYS A 15 -38.19 -1.04 -20.56
N THR A 16 -38.92 0.02 -20.85
CA THR A 16 -40.16 0.41 -20.13
C THR A 16 -41.41 -0.05 -20.89
N GLY A 17 -42.49 -0.37 -20.17
CA GLY A 17 -43.79 -0.70 -20.77
C GLY A 17 -44.00 -2.16 -21.19
N GLY A 18 -43.05 -3.05 -20.87
CA GLY A 18 -43.22 -4.51 -21.01
C GLY A 18 -43.90 -5.15 -19.80
N GLU A 19 -44.21 -6.44 -19.91
CA GLU A 19 -44.73 -7.25 -18.81
C GLU A 19 -43.76 -7.34 -17.62
N ASP A 20 -44.32 -7.58 -16.43
CA ASP A 20 -43.53 -7.88 -15.23
C ASP A 20 -42.67 -9.12 -15.50
N LEU A 21 -41.35 -9.00 -15.35
CA LEU A 21 -40.40 -10.08 -15.62
C LEU A 21 -39.83 -10.65 -14.32
N PRO A 22 -40.27 -11.84 -13.87
CA PRO A 22 -39.72 -12.51 -12.71
C PRO A 22 -38.30 -13.01 -12.97
N LEU A 23 -37.43 -12.82 -11.99
CA LEU A 23 -36.03 -13.21 -12.02
C LEU A 23 -35.76 -14.36 -11.05
N ALA A 24 -34.95 -15.31 -11.51
CA ALA A 24 -34.23 -16.24 -10.65
C ALA A 24 -32.87 -15.63 -10.28
N LEU A 25 -32.60 -15.52 -8.98
CA LEU A 25 -31.31 -15.06 -8.46
C LEU A 25 -30.51 -16.24 -7.91
N LYS A 26 -29.25 -16.34 -8.29
CA LYS A 26 -28.30 -17.36 -7.83
C LYS A 26 -27.02 -16.72 -7.36
N LEU A 27 -26.45 -17.26 -6.29
CA LEU A 27 -25.11 -16.89 -5.83
C LEU A 27 -24.10 -17.84 -6.47
N MET A 28 -23.05 -17.30 -7.06
CA MET A 28 -21.97 -18.04 -7.69
C MET A 28 -20.63 -17.52 -7.16
N PHE A 29 -19.55 -18.21 -7.47
CA PHE A 29 -18.20 -17.65 -7.28
C PHE A 29 -17.79 -16.80 -8.49
N GLU A 30 -17.08 -15.70 -8.25
CA GLU A 30 -16.62 -14.77 -9.29
C GLU A 30 -15.61 -15.41 -10.26
N ASP A 31 -14.65 -16.17 -9.72
CA ASP A 31 -13.62 -16.89 -10.47
C ASP A 31 -14.18 -18.13 -11.22
N HIS A 32 -15.26 -18.72 -10.71
CA HIS A 32 -15.92 -19.89 -11.27
C HIS A 32 -17.44 -19.68 -11.32
N PRO A 33 -17.95 -18.93 -12.32
CA PRO A 33 -19.35 -18.49 -12.41
C PRO A 33 -20.35 -19.61 -12.76
N ILE A 34 -19.94 -20.87 -12.64
CA ILE A 34 -20.73 -22.08 -12.86
C ILE A 34 -20.93 -22.85 -11.54
N ILE A 35 -20.08 -22.59 -10.53
CA ILE A 35 -20.13 -23.29 -9.25
C ILE A 35 -20.96 -22.47 -8.26
N GLU A 36 -22.08 -23.06 -7.83
CA GLU A 36 -22.87 -22.54 -6.70
C GLU A 36 -22.19 -22.92 -5.38
N PRO A 37 -21.92 -21.95 -4.48
CA PRO A 37 -21.43 -22.25 -3.14
C PRO A 37 -22.50 -23.04 -2.37
N LYS A 38 -22.07 -24.07 -1.65
CA LYS A 38 -22.97 -24.91 -0.85
C LYS A 38 -22.73 -24.65 0.63
N SER A 39 -23.79 -24.31 1.35
CA SER A 39 -23.79 -24.27 2.81
C SER A 39 -24.44 -25.52 3.38
N LYS A 40 -24.03 -25.91 4.60
CA LYS A 40 -24.50 -27.13 5.28
C LYS A 40 -25.89 -26.97 5.90
N SER A 41 -26.35 -25.74 6.17
CA SER A 41 -27.51 -25.48 7.04
C SER A 41 -28.62 -24.64 6.42
N SER A 42 -28.35 -23.81 5.41
CA SER A 42 -29.33 -22.86 4.87
C SER A 42 -28.96 -22.36 3.47
N PRO A 43 -29.93 -21.82 2.69
CA PRO A 43 -29.62 -21.11 1.46
C PRO A 43 -28.68 -19.93 1.74
N LEU A 44 -27.66 -19.78 0.91
CA LEU A 44 -26.66 -18.73 1.04
C LEU A 44 -27.16 -17.36 0.61
N LEU A 45 -28.06 -17.32 -0.36
CA LEU A 45 -28.71 -16.09 -0.83
C LEU A 45 -30.19 -16.13 -0.46
N VAL A 46 -30.62 -15.16 0.33
CA VAL A 46 -32.01 -14.99 0.77
C VAL A 46 -32.54 -13.69 0.19
N VAL A 47 -33.64 -13.77 -0.55
CA VAL A 47 -34.36 -12.61 -1.07
C VAL A 47 -35.44 -12.21 -0.06
N ASN A 48 -35.53 -10.92 0.26
CA ASN A 48 -36.58 -10.40 1.13
C ASN A 48 -37.94 -10.52 0.42
N PRO A 49 -38.94 -11.20 1.01
CA PRO A 49 -40.28 -11.32 0.42
C PRO A 49 -40.98 -9.99 0.15
N ALA A 50 -40.64 -8.93 0.90
CA ALA A 50 -41.20 -7.58 0.71
C ALA A 50 -40.74 -6.92 -0.60
N THR A 51 -39.63 -7.37 -1.17
CA THR A 51 -39.04 -6.85 -2.42
C THR A 51 -38.81 -8.02 -3.38
N PRO A 52 -39.86 -8.54 -4.03
CA PRO A 52 -39.74 -9.70 -4.89
C PRO A 52 -38.83 -9.40 -6.08
N ALA A 53 -38.12 -10.42 -6.56
CA ALA A 53 -37.20 -10.32 -7.70
C ALA A 53 -37.97 -10.25 -9.02
N VAL A 54 -38.64 -9.11 -9.27
CA VAL A 54 -39.44 -8.88 -10.47
C VAL A 54 -39.08 -7.53 -11.06
N ILE A 55 -38.67 -7.51 -12.33
CA ILE A 55 -38.45 -6.27 -13.07
C ILE A 55 -39.80 -5.68 -13.47
N LYS A 56 -40.02 -4.42 -13.09
CA LYS A 56 -41.19 -3.62 -13.45
C LYS A 56 -40.73 -2.34 -14.12
N ASN A 57 -41.26 -2.04 -15.31
CA ASN A 57 -40.83 -0.87 -16.10
C ASN A 57 -39.30 -0.78 -16.25
N GLY A 58 -38.67 -1.91 -16.57
CA GLY A 58 -37.23 -1.97 -16.84
C GLY A 58 -36.32 -1.94 -15.62
N ARG A 59 -36.86 -1.90 -14.39
CA ARG A 59 -36.07 -1.88 -13.15
C ARG A 59 -36.60 -2.83 -12.07
N ALA A 60 -35.70 -3.37 -11.27
CA ALA A 60 -36.02 -4.04 -10.00
C ALA A 60 -35.11 -3.50 -8.89
N SER A 61 -35.68 -3.29 -7.71
CA SER A 61 -34.96 -3.02 -6.47
C SER A 61 -35.27 -4.15 -5.50
N ILE A 62 -34.25 -4.94 -5.17
CA ILE A 62 -34.41 -6.23 -4.51
C ILE A 62 -33.53 -6.24 -3.27
N GLN A 63 -34.12 -6.42 -2.09
CA GLN A 63 -33.35 -6.66 -0.88
C GLN A 63 -32.91 -8.11 -0.82
N VAL A 64 -31.60 -8.30 -0.70
CA VAL A 64 -30.99 -9.61 -0.56
C VAL A 64 -30.07 -9.67 0.67
N LYS A 65 -29.95 -10.84 1.27
CA LYS A 65 -29.00 -11.16 2.34
C LYS A 65 -28.17 -12.35 1.91
N ILE A 66 -26.85 -12.21 1.96
CA ILE A 66 -25.93 -13.36 1.91
C ILE A 66 -25.68 -13.79 3.35
N THR A 67 -25.92 -15.06 3.65
CA THR A 67 -26.00 -15.55 5.05
C THR A 67 -24.67 -16.02 5.61
N ASP A 68 -23.65 -16.16 4.77
CA ASP A 68 -22.34 -16.67 5.16
C ASP A 68 -21.21 -15.80 4.60
N VAL A 69 -20.05 -15.84 5.25
CA VAL A 69 -18.90 -14.98 4.94
C VAL A 69 -18.00 -15.60 3.89
N SER A 70 -17.39 -14.77 3.04
CA SER A 70 -16.43 -15.24 2.02
C SER A 70 -15.25 -16.01 2.63
N MET A 71 -14.88 -15.70 3.88
CA MET A 71 -13.83 -16.41 4.61
C MET A 71 -14.09 -17.92 4.73
N ASN A 72 -15.35 -18.35 4.87
CA ASN A 72 -15.70 -19.78 4.95
C ASN A 72 -15.59 -20.51 3.60
N PHE A 73 -15.34 -19.76 2.52
CA PHE A 73 -15.19 -20.26 1.16
C PHE A 73 -13.85 -19.83 0.57
N GLU A 74 -12.78 -20.01 1.34
CA GLU A 74 -11.39 -19.75 0.91
C GLU A 74 -11.15 -18.28 0.51
N ASN A 75 -11.88 -17.35 1.13
CA ASN A 75 -11.85 -15.92 0.82
C ASN A 75 -12.24 -15.57 -0.62
N ARG A 76 -12.97 -16.47 -1.30
CA ARG A 76 -13.42 -16.24 -2.68
C ARG A 76 -14.56 -15.23 -2.71
N ASN A 77 -14.56 -14.40 -3.74
CA ASN A 77 -15.62 -13.45 -4.00
C ASN A 77 -16.85 -14.17 -4.56
N PHE A 78 -18.02 -13.71 -4.15
CA PHE A 78 -19.28 -14.15 -4.72
C PHE A 78 -19.72 -13.20 -5.83
N CYS A 79 -20.54 -13.68 -6.75
CA CYS A 79 -21.31 -12.84 -7.66
C CYS A 79 -22.77 -13.31 -7.69
N ILE A 80 -23.67 -12.39 -7.97
CA ILE A 80 -25.10 -12.68 -8.10
C ILE A 80 -25.42 -12.76 -9.58
N HIS A 81 -25.93 -13.91 -9.99
CA HIS A 81 -26.47 -14.14 -11.31
C HIS A 81 -27.98 -13.88 -11.27
N ALA A 82 -28.44 -13.00 -12.13
CA ALA A 82 -29.86 -12.76 -12.37
C ALA A 82 -30.23 -13.26 -13.77
N SER A 83 -31.17 -14.20 -13.83
CA SER A 83 -31.71 -14.71 -15.08
C SER A 83 -33.24 -14.69 -15.04
N PRO A 84 -33.91 -14.59 -16.20
CA PRO A 84 -35.36 -14.81 -16.27
C PRO A 84 -35.75 -16.15 -15.61
N GLN A 85 -36.82 -16.15 -14.81
CA GLN A 85 -37.32 -17.37 -14.18
C GLN A 85 -37.94 -18.33 -15.22
N ARG A 86 -38.51 -17.77 -16.29
CA ARG A 86 -39.00 -18.51 -17.45
C ARG A 86 -38.00 -18.39 -18.60
N PRO A 87 -37.85 -19.41 -19.46
CA PRO A 87 -36.99 -19.33 -20.63
C PRO A 87 -37.37 -18.12 -21.49
N ALA A 88 -36.42 -17.19 -21.65
CA ALA A 88 -36.56 -16.02 -22.51
C ALA A 88 -35.25 -15.85 -23.27
N GLU A 89 -35.15 -16.45 -24.46
CA GLU A 89 -33.91 -16.51 -25.25
C GLU A 89 -33.37 -15.13 -25.66
N HIS A 90 -34.25 -14.12 -25.72
CA HIS A 90 -33.91 -12.75 -26.07
C HIS A 90 -33.38 -11.93 -24.88
N ILE A 91 -33.31 -12.49 -23.67
CA ILE A 91 -32.84 -11.79 -22.47
C ILE A 91 -31.58 -12.49 -21.95
N SER A 92 -30.47 -11.76 -21.98
CA SER A 92 -29.21 -12.23 -21.41
C SER A 92 -29.24 -12.22 -19.89
N LYS A 93 -28.45 -13.12 -19.27
CA LYS A 93 -28.21 -13.12 -17.83
C LYS A 93 -27.37 -11.91 -17.42
N ALA A 94 -27.69 -11.31 -16.28
CA ALA A 94 -26.87 -10.29 -15.65
C ALA A 94 -26.03 -10.88 -14.53
N ILE A 95 -24.78 -10.40 -14.38
CA ILE A 95 -23.84 -10.87 -13.37
C ILE A 95 -23.34 -9.63 -12.61
N SER A 96 -23.41 -9.66 -11.28
CA SER A 96 -22.87 -8.59 -10.45
C SER A 96 -21.34 -8.59 -10.45
N GLN A 97 -20.74 -7.48 -10.04
CA GLN A 97 -19.33 -7.47 -9.62
C GLN A 97 -19.11 -8.41 -8.43
N GLY A 98 -17.84 -8.79 -8.20
CA GLY A 98 -17.42 -9.55 -7.03
C GLY A 98 -17.83 -8.91 -5.71
N ILE A 99 -18.39 -9.72 -4.82
CA ILE A 99 -18.87 -9.35 -3.50
C ILE A 99 -18.06 -10.15 -2.48
N THR A 100 -17.31 -9.44 -1.64
CA THR A 100 -16.69 -10.01 -0.44
C THR A 100 -17.65 -9.85 0.74
N VAL A 101 -18.09 -10.95 1.33
CA VAL A 101 -18.97 -10.93 2.50
C VAL A 101 -18.16 -11.07 3.77
N ILE A 102 -18.37 -10.12 4.68
CA ILE A 102 -17.61 -9.93 5.91
C ILE A 102 -18.55 -9.96 7.12
N LYS A 103 -18.01 -10.27 8.30
CA LYS A 103 -18.78 -10.30 9.56
C LYS A 103 -18.70 -9.00 10.32
N HIS A 104 -17.53 -8.36 10.30
CA HIS A 104 -17.26 -7.15 11.08
C HIS A 104 -16.58 -6.09 10.20
N ARG A 105 -16.64 -4.84 10.64
CA ARG A 105 -15.93 -3.75 9.97
C ARG A 105 -15.24 -2.84 10.98
N LEU A 106 -14.07 -2.37 10.61
CA LEU A 106 -13.42 -1.28 11.33
C LEU A 106 -14.04 0.06 10.92
N ILE A 107 -14.24 0.94 11.89
CA ILE A 107 -14.70 2.31 11.68
C ILE A 107 -13.69 3.25 12.31
N ILE A 108 -13.29 4.28 11.57
CA ILE A 108 -12.54 5.42 12.14
C ILE A 108 -13.55 6.38 12.76
N ASP A 109 -13.32 6.73 14.02
CA ASP A 109 -14.18 7.68 14.73
C ASP A 109 -14.25 9.02 13.99
N LYS A 110 -15.47 9.57 13.88
CA LYS A 110 -15.73 10.83 13.16
C LYS A 110 -14.88 11.99 13.67
N VAL A 111 -14.63 12.02 14.98
CA VAL A 111 -13.80 13.04 15.65
C VAL A 111 -12.35 12.97 15.13
N SER A 112 -11.76 11.78 15.11
CA SER A 112 -10.42 11.57 14.55
C SER A 112 -10.36 11.88 13.04
N SER A 113 -11.46 11.70 12.32
CA SER A 113 -11.56 12.06 10.90
C SER A 113 -11.64 13.57 10.65
N GLN A 114 -12.03 14.37 11.65
CA GLN A 114 -12.09 15.84 11.60
C GLN A 114 -10.85 16.53 12.19
N GLU A 115 -10.08 15.83 13.02
CA GLU A 115 -8.94 16.39 13.76
C GLU A 115 -7.78 16.86 12.87
N TRP A 116 -7.77 16.52 11.59
CA TRP A 116 -6.75 16.95 10.64
C TRP A 116 -7.37 17.68 9.43
N GLU A 117 -6.85 18.87 9.18
CA GLU A 117 -7.14 19.66 7.98
C GLU A 117 -6.75 18.87 6.72
N ALA A 118 -7.39 19.17 5.58
CA ALA A 118 -7.00 18.61 4.28
C ALA A 118 -5.51 18.85 3.97
N ASP A 119 -4.92 19.91 4.55
CA ASP A 119 -3.48 20.18 4.53
C ASP A 119 -2.86 19.91 5.91
N TRP A 120 -1.95 18.94 6.00
CA TRP A 120 -1.23 18.64 7.24
C TRP A 120 0.24 19.07 7.15
N TYR A 121 0.68 19.94 8.05
CA TYR A 121 2.03 20.52 8.05
C TYR A 121 2.97 19.78 9.00
N LYS A 122 3.85 18.93 8.46
CA LYS A 122 4.64 17.96 9.24
C LYS A 122 5.73 18.57 10.13
N ASP A 123 6.20 19.78 9.81
CA ASP A 123 7.28 20.47 10.52
C ASP A 123 6.73 21.53 11.51
N GLU A 124 5.42 21.76 11.54
CA GLU A 124 4.77 22.69 12.47
C GLU A 124 4.35 21.98 13.76
N GLY A 125 5.18 21.99 14.80
CA GLY A 125 4.89 21.31 16.08
C GLY A 125 5.94 20.27 16.49
N GLY A 126 7.06 20.17 15.75
CA GLY A 126 8.17 19.29 16.09
C GLY A 126 7.89 17.82 15.81
N ARG A 127 8.70 16.93 16.42
CA ARG A 127 8.58 15.47 16.24
C ARG A 127 7.28 14.89 16.81
N GLU A 128 6.70 15.58 17.78
CA GLU A 128 5.49 15.15 18.51
C GLU A 128 4.19 15.32 17.71
N LYS A 129 4.23 16.05 16.59
CA LYS A 129 3.04 16.19 15.75
C LYS A 129 2.73 14.89 15.02
N CYS A 130 1.67 14.25 15.46
CA CYS A 130 1.12 13.02 14.92
C CYS A 130 -0.34 13.22 14.52
N ILE A 131 -0.83 12.30 13.71
CA ILE A 131 -2.22 12.08 13.35
C ILE A 131 -2.72 10.99 14.29
N THR A 132 -3.76 11.27 15.07
CA THR A 132 -4.34 10.30 15.99
C THR A 132 -5.61 9.71 15.38
N ILE A 133 -5.61 8.40 15.15
CA ILE A 133 -6.75 7.67 14.61
C ILE A 133 -7.30 6.75 15.69
N ARG A 134 -8.55 6.97 16.10
CA ARG A 134 -9.30 6.04 16.95
C ARG A 134 -10.17 5.15 16.08
N LEU A 135 -10.17 3.87 16.39
CA LEU A 135 -10.84 2.81 15.65
C LEU A 135 -11.81 2.07 16.57
N THR A 136 -12.94 1.68 16.00
CA THR A 136 -13.92 0.80 16.62
C THR A 136 -14.20 -0.40 15.71
N LEU A 137 -14.24 -1.60 16.28
CA LEU A 137 -14.67 -2.80 15.58
C LEU A 137 -16.17 -3.00 15.85
N VAL A 138 -16.95 -3.07 14.77
CA VAL A 138 -18.41 -3.23 14.87
C VAL A 138 -18.93 -4.41 14.05
N ASP A 139 -20.09 -4.92 14.46
CA ASP A 139 -20.84 -5.98 13.78
C ASP A 139 -21.85 -5.45 12.72
N GLU A 140 -22.70 -6.35 12.20
CA GLU A 140 -23.76 -6.03 11.23
C GLU A 140 -24.79 -5.02 11.76
N ASN A 141 -24.97 -4.94 13.08
CA ASN A 141 -25.90 -4.03 13.75
C ASN A 141 -25.24 -2.71 14.17
N ASN A 142 -23.98 -2.49 13.79
CA ASN A 142 -23.12 -1.39 14.26
C ASN A 142 -22.89 -1.39 15.77
N MET A 143 -22.98 -2.57 16.40
CA MET A 143 -22.66 -2.76 17.80
C MET A 143 -21.18 -3.11 17.96
N LEU A 144 -20.59 -2.62 19.05
CA LEU A 144 -19.18 -2.85 19.35
C LEU A 144 -18.90 -4.32 19.64
N VAL A 145 -17.76 -4.83 19.17
CA VAL A 145 -17.34 -6.23 19.34
C VAL A 145 -16.19 -6.30 20.35
N PRO A 146 -16.46 -6.48 21.66
CA PRO A 146 -15.43 -6.39 22.69
C PRO A 146 -14.59 -7.66 22.85
N HIS A 147 -15.13 -8.83 22.51
CA HIS A 147 -14.53 -10.13 22.82
C HIS A 147 -13.49 -10.62 21.81
N ARG A 148 -13.22 -9.84 20.76
CA ARG A 148 -12.30 -10.23 19.68
C ARG A 148 -11.07 -9.33 19.72
N GLU A 149 -9.90 -9.95 19.83
CA GLU A 149 -8.63 -9.27 19.66
C GLU A 149 -8.20 -9.37 18.20
N VAL A 150 -7.91 -8.24 17.57
CA VAL A 150 -7.59 -8.20 16.14
C VAL A 150 -6.27 -7.48 15.93
N PRO A 151 -5.21 -8.17 15.48
CA PRO A 151 -3.97 -7.50 15.11
C PRO A 151 -4.20 -6.58 13.93
N LEU A 152 -3.62 -5.38 13.96
CA LEU A 152 -3.83 -4.38 12.92
C LEU A 152 -2.59 -4.23 12.04
N LYS A 153 -2.82 -4.00 10.75
CA LYS A 153 -1.84 -3.57 9.77
C LYS A 153 -2.23 -2.20 9.24
N VAL A 154 -1.27 -1.27 9.26
CA VAL A 154 -1.44 0.08 8.70
C VAL A 154 -0.71 0.17 7.37
N THR A 155 -1.35 0.80 6.38
CA THR A 155 -0.77 0.99 5.05
C THR A 155 -1.10 2.38 4.54
N LEU A 156 -0.10 3.07 4.03
CA LEU A 156 -0.23 4.36 3.39
C LEU A 156 -0.57 4.18 1.91
N LEU A 157 -1.65 4.78 1.46
CA LEU A 157 -2.13 4.75 0.08
C LEU A 157 -2.14 6.17 -0.51
N TYR A 158 -2.14 6.27 -1.82
CA TYR A 158 -2.50 7.51 -2.52
C TYR A 158 -4.02 7.66 -2.54
N ALA A 159 -4.52 8.85 -2.22
CA ALA A 159 -5.94 9.10 -2.04
C ALA A 159 -6.75 8.94 -3.34
N GLU A 160 -6.17 9.34 -4.47
CA GLU A 160 -6.85 9.32 -5.78
C GLU A 160 -6.81 7.94 -6.43
N SER A 161 -5.65 7.29 -6.45
CA SER A 161 -5.47 6.00 -7.12
C SER A 161 -5.78 4.79 -6.22
N GLY A 162 -5.78 4.97 -4.90
CA GLY A 162 -5.90 3.87 -3.93
C GLY A 162 -4.68 2.96 -3.87
N LEU A 163 -3.63 3.25 -4.65
CA LEU A 163 -2.41 2.45 -4.71
C LEU A 163 -1.56 2.65 -3.46
N ALA A 164 -0.87 1.60 -3.03
CA ALA A 164 0.06 1.68 -1.93
C ALA A 164 1.24 2.59 -2.28
N VAL A 165 1.62 3.47 -1.34
CA VAL A 165 2.83 4.27 -1.47
C VAL A 165 4.03 3.33 -1.51
N THR A 166 4.93 3.52 -2.47
CA THR A 166 6.06 2.61 -2.69
C THR A 166 6.93 2.44 -1.44
N ASN A 167 7.27 3.55 -0.78
CA ASN A 167 7.99 3.54 0.48
C ASN A 167 7.01 3.68 1.67
N GLN A 168 6.60 2.56 2.24
CA GLN A 168 5.77 2.55 3.46
C GLN A 168 6.51 3.05 4.70
N GLY A 169 7.85 3.08 4.67
CA GLY A 169 8.69 3.52 5.79
C GLY A 169 8.55 5.01 6.13
N ILE A 170 7.91 5.81 5.27
CA ILE A 170 7.58 7.21 5.55
C ILE A 170 6.41 7.35 6.54
N LEU A 171 5.61 6.30 6.74
CA LEU A 171 4.57 6.27 7.77
C LEU A 171 5.17 5.68 9.05
N LYS A 172 5.40 6.54 10.04
CA LYS A 172 5.89 6.12 11.36
C LYS A 172 4.75 5.95 12.34
N LEU A 173 4.84 4.92 13.17
CA LEU A 173 3.98 4.75 14.34
C LEU A 173 4.64 5.38 15.56
N GLY A 174 3.83 6.09 16.34
CA GLY A 174 4.21 6.57 17.66
C GLY A 174 4.21 5.43 18.68
N PRO A 175 4.99 5.55 19.78
CA PRO A 175 5.15 4.49 20.78
C PRO A 175 3.83 4.12 21.49
N ASP A 176 2.91 5.08 21.62
CA ASP A 176 1.60 4.87 22.26
C ASP A 176 0.54 4.27 21.31
N SER A 177 0.95 3.75 20.15
CA SER A 177 0.01 3.18 19.17
C SER A 177 -0.36 1.76 19.53
N ASN A 178 -1.66 1.51 19.68
CA ASN A 178 -2.20 0.18 19.90
C ASN A 178 -2.38 -0.53 18.55
N MET A 179 -1.41 -1.37 18.20
CA MET A 179 -1.41 -2.17 16.96
C MET A 179 -2.31 -3.41 16.99
N ALA A 180 -3.29 -3.40 17.89
CA ALA A 180 -4.34 -4.40 17.96
C ALA A 180 -5.62 -3.74 18.48
N VAL A 181 -6.77 -4.25 18.03
CA VAL A 181 -8.07 -3.97 18.64
C VAL A 181 -8.18 -4.82 19.90
N THR A 182 -8.44 -4.18 21.03
CA THR A 182 -8.69 -4.84 22.31
C THR A 182 -9.93 -4.22 22.93
N GLY A 183 -10.87 -5.04 23.41
CA GLY A 183 -12.16 -4.54 23.89
C GLY A 183 -12.95 -3.77 22.81
N GLY A 184 -12.80 -4.16 21.55
CA GLY A 184 -13.49 -3.57 20.39
C GLY A 184 -12.99 -2.18 19.98
N LYS A 185 -11.88 -1.69 20.55
CA LYS A 185 -11.30 -0.37 20.24
C LYS A 185 -9.79 -0.45 20.00
N ALA A 186 -9.27 0.48 19.20
CA ALA A 186 -7.84 0.73 19.06
C ALA A 186 -7.58 2.22 18.88
N SER A 187 -6.36 2.66 19.20
CA SER A 187 -5.91 4.02 18.95
C SER A 187 -4.50 3.99 18.38
N LEU A 188 -4.28 4.71 17.28
CA LEU A 188 -3.02 4.77 16.56
C LEU A 188 -2.54 6.21 16.52
N ARG A 189 -1.25 6.43 16.84
CA ARG A 189 -0.57 7.70 16.60
C ARG A 189 0.36 7.53 15.42
N LEU A 190 0.10 8.25 14.34
CA LEU A 190 0.78 8.05 13.07
C LEU A 190 1.47 9.34 12.64
N ARG A 191 2.60 9.25 11.95
CA ARG A 191 3.30 10.42 11.39
C ARG A 191 3.75 10.12 9.98
N ILE A 192 3.41 11.00 9.04
CA ILE A 192 3.90 10.92 7.67
C ILE A 192 5.15 11.81 7.58
N GLU A 193 6.31 11.23 7.30
CA GLU A 193 7.60 11.92 7.30
C GLU A 193 7.95 12.58 5.95
N ASP A 194 7.22 12.27 4.88
CA ASP A 194 7.42 12.88 3.57
C ASP A 194 6.27 13.83 3.20
N VAL A 195 6.54 14.75 2.27
CA VAL A 195 5.58 15.73 1.76
C VAL A 195 4.97 15.27 0.45
N SER A 196 3.68 15.58 0.24
CA SER A 196 2.96 15.26 -1.00
C SER A 196 3.66 15.80 -2.24
N LYS A 197 4.41 16.92 -2.13
CA LYS A 197 5.20 17.46 -3.25
C LYS A 197 6.19 16.45 -3.84
N ASN A 198 6.81 15.62 -3.02
CA ASN A 198 7.76 14.58 -3.47
C ASN A 198 7.05 13.40 -4.14
N HIS A 199 5.73 13.33 -3.98
CA HIS A 199 4.85 12.33 -4.56
C HIS A 199 3.92 12.96 -5.61
N GLN A 200 4.45 13.86 -6.45
CA GLN A 200 3.72 14.52 -7.54
C GLN A 200 2.52 15.36 -7.07
N GLY A 201 2.50 15.79 -5.80
CA GLY A 201 1.39 16.52 -5.21
C GLY A 201 0.22 15.65 -4.75
N GLN A 202 0.32 14.31 -4.84
CA GLN A 202 -0.76 13.41 -4.45
C GLN A 202 -1.03 13.45 -2.94
N ALA A 203 -2.31 13.47 -2.60
CA ALA A 203 -2.75 13.30 -1.22
C ALA A 203 -2.59 11.85 -0.77
N PHE A 204 -2.36 11.64 0.52
CA PHE A 204 -2.25 10.34 1.14
C PHE A 204 -3.51 9.96 1.89
N THR A 205 -3.75 8.67 1.99
CA THR A 205 -4.80 8.10 2.80
C THR A 205 -4.23 6.94 3.61
N ILE A 206 -4.66 6.81 4.86
CA ILE A 206 -4.23 5.75 5.76
C ILE A 206 -5.29 4.66 5.78
N ARG A 207 -4.93 3.47 5.33
CA ARG A 207 -5.76 2.26 5.43
C ARG A 207 -5.32 1.47 6.66
N ILE A 208 -6.28 1.10 7.50
CA ILE A 208 -6.06 0.24 8.67
C ILE A 208 -6.94 -0.99 8.53
N GLY A 209 -6.32 -2.17 8.47
CA GLY A 209 -7.03 -3.44 8.35
C GLY A 209 -6.52 -4.49 9.34
N PRO A 210 -7.16 -5.66 9.40
CA PRO A 210 -6.59 -6.82 10.08
C PRO A 210 -5.24 -7.21 9.47
N ASP A 211 -4.30 -7.63 10.31
CA ASP A 211 -3.07 -8.27 9.86
C ASP A 211 -3.33 -9.75 9.60
N THR A 212 -3.80 -10.04 8.39
CA THR A 212 -4.17 -11.40 7.98
C THR A 212 -2.98 -12.34 7.79
N ILE A 213 -1.75 -11.82 7.74
CA ILE A 213 -0.53 -12.64 7.74
C ILE A 213 -0.32 -13.21 9.14
N ARG A 214 -0.50 -12.37 10.17
CA ARG A 214 -0.37 -12.77 11.58
C ARG A 214 -1.59 -13.55 12.07
N SER A 215 -2.79 -13.19 11.61
CA SER A 215 -4.05 -13.84 11.99
C SER A 215 -4.93 -14.07 10.76
N PRO A 216 -4.77 -15.22 10.06
CA PRO A 216 -5.57 -15.55 8.88
C PRO A 216 -7.07 -15.68 9.15
N LEU A 217 -7.49 -15.83 10.41
CA LEU A 217 -8.90 -15.91 10.78
C LEU A 217 -9.60 -14.54 10.77
N ASP A 218 -8.87 -13.44 10.59
CA ASP A 218 -9.43 -12.08 10.57
C ASP A 218 -9.77 -11.58 9.16
N HIS A 219 -9.78 -12.47 8.16
CA HIS A 219 -10.23 -12.15 6.81
C HIS A 219 -11.71 -11.75 6.69
N ASP A 220 -12.52 -12.03 7.73
CA ASP A 220 -13.92 -11.61 7.83
C ASP A 220 -14.11 -10.16 8.32
N ILE A 221 -13.04 -9.37 8.40
CA ILE A 221 -13.06 -7.98 8.89
C ILE A 221 -12.73 -6.99 7.78
N SER A 222 -13.62 -6.02 7.53
CA SER A 222 -13.33 -4.91 6.61
C SER A 222 -12.29 -3.96 7.17
N PRO A 223 -11.31 -3.51 6.37
CA PRO A 223 -10.44 -2.41 6.74
C PRO A 223 -11.20 -1.08 6.79
N ALA A 224 -10.68 -0.15 7.59
CA ALA A 224 -11.10 1.24 7.57
C ALA A 224 -10.09 2.09 6.78
N GLN A 225 -10.57 3.18 6.20
CA GLN A 225 -9.75 4.09 5.42
C GLN A 225 -9.99 5.54 5.84
N SER A 226 -8.92 6.29 6.09
CA SER A 226 -9.01 7.70 6.46
C SER A 226 -9.46 8.57 5.29
N ARG A 227 -9.70 9.85 5.56
CA ARG A 227 -9.80 10.86 4.49
C ARG A 227 -8.42 11.09 3.87
N GLY A 228 -8.42 11.66 2.67
CA GLY A 228 -7.19 12.11 2.01
C GLY A 228 -6.58 13.32 2.71
N VAL A 229 -5.25 13.33 2.85
CA VAL A 229 -4.46 14.43 3.40
C VAL A 229 -3.38 14.86 2.43
N THR A 230 -3.17 16.14 2.29
CA THR A 230 -2.00 16.70 1.61
C THR A 230 -0.95 17.05 2.65
N VAL A 231 0.20 16.37 2.63
CA VAL A 231 1.27 16.64 3.58
C VAL A 231 2.19 17.72 3.04
N LYS A 232 2.33 18.80 3.81
CA LYS A 232 3.18 19.97 3.51
C LYS A 232 4.28 20.09 4.57
N SER A 233 5.39 20.75 4.26
CA SER A 233 6.48 20.97 5.23
C SER A 233 6.07 21.96 6.31
N LYS A 234 5.87 23.22 5.94
CA LYS A 234 5.51 24.35 6.83
C LYS A 234 4.60 25.35 6.12
N ARG A 235 3.75 26.08 6.84
CA ARG A 235 2.97 27.19 6.26
C ARG A 235 3.93 28.30 5.85
N ASN A 236 3.81 28.74 4.60
CA ASN A 236 4.50 29.95 4.15
C ASN A 236 3.86 31.16 4.84
N ARG A 237 4.43 31.60 5.96
CA ARG A 237 4.15 32.92 6.54
C ARG A 237 4.81 34.00 5.69
N ARG A 238 4.27 34.27 4.49
CA ARG A 238 4.62 35.52 3.80
C ARG A 238 3.90 36.64 4.55
N PRO A 239 4.61 37.66 5.08
CA PRO A 239 3.96 38.87 5.54
C PRO A 239 3.16 39.42 4.34
N ARG A 240 1.88 39.68 4.54
CA ARG A 240 1.05 40.39 3.58
C ARG A 240 1.78 41.71 3.32
N ARG A 241 2.43 41.87 2.16
CA ARG A 241 2.99 43.16 1.76
C ARG A 241 1.80 44.10 1.72
N GLN A 242 1.70 45.00 2.70
CA GLN A 242 0.74 46.08 2.63
C GLN A 242 0.96 46.81 1.30
N PRO A 243 -0.09 47.15 0.55
CA PRO A 243 0.05 47.98 -0.63
C PRO A 243 0.72 49.28 -0.18
N ARG A 244 1.91 49.59 -0.69
CA ARG A 244 2.47 50.93 -0.51
C ARG A 244 1.50 51.90 -1.16
N PRO A 245 1.07 52.99 -0.48
CA PRO A 245 0.23 53.99 -1.13
C PRO A 245 0.98 54.59 -2.32
N PRO A 246 0.27 54.96 -3.40
CA PRO A 246 0.89 55.54 -4.59
C PRO A 246 1.53 56.87 -4.21
N LYS A 247 2.79 57.08 -4.63
CA LYS A 247 3.46 58.36 -4.52
C LYS A 247 2.72 59.36 -5.40
N SER A 248 2.04 60.32 -4.79
CA SER A 248 1.56 61.52 -5.48
C SER A 248 2.77 62.39 -5.88
N GLN A 249 2.86 62.69 -7.16
CA GLN A 249 3.67 63.79 -7.69
C GLN A 249 3.24 65.10 -7.03
N ILE A 250 4.21 65.85 -6.51
CA ILE A 250 4.10 67.31 -6.34
C ILE A 250 5.40 67.89 -6.89
N ASP A 251 5.26 68.69 -7.92
CA ASP A 251 6.27 69.54 -8.53
C ASP A 251 6.54 70.80 -7.68
N SER A 252 7.84 71.14 -7.52
CA SER A 252 8.49 72.48 -7.46
C SER A 252 8.04 73.51 -6.38
N CYS A 253 8.84 74.38 -5.74
CA CYS A 253 10.10 75.07 -6.09
C CYS A 253 10.79 75.66 -4.81
N GLU A 254 12.14 75.81 -4.85
CA GLU A 254 13.03 76.88 -4.27
C GLU A 254 12.98 77.28 -2.76
N ASP A 255 14.05 77.65 -2.03
CA ASP A 255 15.52 77.71 -2.17
C ASP A 255 16.12 78.09 -0.77
N ILE A 256 17.46 78.12 -0.66
CA ILE A 256 18.36 78.71 0.37
C ILE A 256 19.18 77.73 1.26
N ARG A 257 20.50 77.93 1.16
CA ARG A 257 21.73 77.21 1.58
C ARG A 257 22.24 77.61 3.01
N PRO A 258 23.50 77.32 3.45
CA PRO A 258 24.28 76.05 3.56
C PRO A 258 25.06 75.85 4.90
N ALA A 259 25.77 74.71 4.99
CA ALA A 259 27.10 74.46 5.62
C ALA A 259 27.21 73.88 7.06
N GLU A 260 27.80 72.67 7.17
CA GLU A 260 29.11 72.33 7.82
C GLU A 260 29.25 70.78 7.98
N GLN A 261 30.28 70.14 7.39
CA GLN A 261 31.47 69.51 8.02
C GLN A 261 31.13 68.40 9.06
N THR A 262 31.62 67.15 9.12
CA THR A 262 32.82 66.39 8.68
C THR A 262 32.60 64.86 8.96
N PRO A 263 33.53 63.92 8.63
CA PRO A 263 33.26 62.48 8.40
C PRO A 263 33.95 61.45 9.36
N VAL A 264 33.87 60.14 9.01
CA VAL A 264 34.73 58.97 9.40
C VAL A 264 34.26 58.20 10.66
N LEU A 265 34.15 56.85 10.76
CA LEU A 265 35.17 55.79 10.68
C LEU A 265 34.55 54.37 10.59
N VAL A 266 35.29 53.45 9.97
CA VAL A 266 35.03 52.01 9.78
C VAL A 266 35.78 51.17 10.86
N GLN A 267 35.37 49.91 11.07
CA GLN A 267 36.20 48.70 11.37
C GLN A 267 36.29 48.14 12.84
N PRO A 268 36.67 46.84 13.08
CA PRO A 268 35.76 45.78 13.58
C PRO A 268 36.32 44.82 14.70
N PHE A 269 35.55 43.77 15.06
CA PHE A 269 35.89 42.47 15.77
C PHE A 269 36.38 42.53 17.26
N PRO A 270 36.46 41.42 18.06
CA PRO A 270 36.48 39.97 17.75
C PRO A 270 35.70 38.98 18.66
N SER A 271 35.82 37.69 18.28
CA SER A 271 35.31 36.40 18.79
C SER A 271 35.74 35.94 20.21
N ARG A 272 35.01 34.98 20.82
CA ARG A 272 35.54 34.02 21.82
C ARG A 272 34.77 32.67 21.96
N PHE A 273 35.48 31.59 21.62
CA PHE A 273 35.63 30.22 22.17
C PHE A 273 34.59 29.39 22.98
N GLY A 274 34.58 28.07 22.64
CA GLY A 274 34.58 26.88 23.54
C GLY A 274 33.30 26.01 23.54
N GLY A 275 33.25 24.67 23.50
CA GLY A 275 34.22 23.55 23.44
C GLY A 275 33.60 22.21 23.95
N LYS A 276 33.61 21.16 23.09
CA LYS A 276 33.73 19.67 23.29
C LYS A 276 32.95 18.84 24.35
N THR A 277 32.52 17.62 23.97
CA THR A 277 33.00 16.29 24.48
C THR A 277 32.33 15.09 23.78
N THR A 278 33.08 13.99 23.58
CA THR A 278 32.63 12.66 23.10
C THR A 278 33.39 11.56 23.86
N THR A 279 32.79 10.37 24.03
CA THR A 279 33.46 9.17 24.59
C THR A 279 32.94 7.90 23.89
N LYS A 280 33.84 6.95 23.62
CA LYS A 280 33.61 5.63 22.98
C LYS A 280 33.87 4.50 23.97
N ILE A 281 33.17 3.38 23.83
CA ILE A 281 33.44 2.08 24.49
C ILE A 281 33.34 0.96 23.43
N ALA A 282 34.21 -0.06 23.56
CA ALA A 282 34.36 -1.26 22.70
C ALA A 282 33.42 -2.43 23.08
N PRO A 283 33.43 -3.56 22.34
CA PRO A 283 33.51 -4.86 23.05
C PRO A 283 34.27 -6.00 22.34
N HIS A 284 34.42 -7.11 23.06
CA HIS A 284 35.27 -8.29 22.86
C HIS A 284 34.44 -9.60 22.75
N ALA A 285 34.95 -10.55 21.96
CA ALA A 285 34.80 -12.01 21.79
C ALA A 285 33.74 -12.89 22.54
N GLU A 286 32.97 -13.67 21.74
CA GLU A 286 33.01 -15.16 21.55
C GLU A 286 32.67 -16.18 22.70
N PRO A 287 32.54 -17.53 22.45
CA PRO A 287 31.28 -18.30 22.26
C PRO A 287 31.13 -19.52 23.22
N MET A 288 30.14 -20.42 23.03
CA MET A 288 30.27 -21.91 23.10
C MET A 288 28.93 -22.70 23.15
N SER A 289 28.86 -23.73 22.28
CA SER A 289 28.31 -25.11 22.38
C SER A 289 26.88 -25.48 22.86
N GLU A 290 26.17 -26.20 21.96
CA GLU A 290 25.39 -27.48 22.06
C GLU A 290 25.14 -28.18 23.42
N PRO A 291 24.11 -29.08 23.62
CA PRO A 291 23.67 -30.14 22.68
C PRO A 291 22.17 -30.64 22.71
N MET A 292 21.82 -31.47 21.69
CA MET A 292 20.92 -32.67 21.64
C MET A 292 19.49 -32.65 22.28
N SER A 293 18.40 -33.26 21.76
CA SER A 293 18.15 -34.40 20.86
C SER A 293 16.66 -34.42 20.42
N THR A 294 16.36 -35.02 19.27
CA THR A 294 15.01 -35.46 18.86
C THR A 294 15.02 -36.91 18.36
N SER A 295 13.89 -37.61 18.56
CA SER A 295 13.47 -38.84 17.86
C SER A 295 12.06 -38.57 17.29
N ASN A 296 11.51 -39.13 16.22
CA ASN A 296 11.82 -40.31 15.42
C ASN A 296 11.00 -40.24 14.09
N LYS A 297 11.58 -40.70 12.96
CA LYS A 297 11.03 -41.52 11.83
C LYS A 297 9.73 -41.09 11.09
N ALA A 298 9.57 -41.22 9.76
CA ALA A 298 10.28 -41.99 8.74
C ALA A 298 9.93 -41.54 7.29
N SER A 299 10.99 -41.49 6.46
CA SER A 299 11.13 -42.08 5.12
C SER A 299 10.36 -41.57 3.89
N ALA A 300 11.09 -40.82 3.05
CA ALA A 300 11.18 -41.02 1.59
C ALA A 300 12.57 -40.54 1.10
N SER A 301 13.16 -41.30 0.20
CA SER A 301 14.57 -41.31 -0.23
C SER A 301 15.10 -39.95 -0.71
N VAL A 302 16.07 -39.39 0.04
CA VAL A 302 16.87 -38.21 -0.31
C VAL A 302 18.30 -38.67 -0.56
N ASN A 303 18.85 -38.38 -1.74
CA ASN A 303 20.30 -38.32 -1.93
C ASN A 303 20.80 -37.02 -1.25
N PRO A 304 21.61 -37.07 -0.19
CA PRO A 304 22.10 -35.87 0.47
C PRO A 304 23.52 -35.59 -0.06
N GLY A 305 23.68 -34.51 -0.83
CA GLY A 305 25.00 -34.04 -1.25
C GLY A 305 25.18 -33.88 -2.75
N GLY A 306 24.24 -33.22 -3.43
CA GLY A 306 24.55 -32.61 -4.73
C GLY A 306 25.46 -31.41 -4.50
N VAL A 307 26.77 -31.59 -4.64
CA VAL A 307 27.71 -30.47 -4.76
C VAL A 307 27.35 -29.79 -6.08
N ILE A 308 26.80 -28.57 -6.02
CA ILE A 308 26.54 -27.77 -7.22
C ILE A 308 27.90 -27.56 -7.91
N GLY A 309 28.05 -28.06 -9.12
CA GLY A 309 29.27 -27.87 -9.90
C GLY A 309 29.45 -26.39 -10.27
N MET A 310 30.70 -25.93 -10.39
CA MET A 310 31.03 -24.54 -10.77
C MET A 310 30.28 -24.08 -12.05
N GLU A 311 30.07 -24.98 -13.01
CA GLU A 311 29.33 -24.69 -14.24
C GLU A 311 27.83 -24.42 -13.99
N ASP A 312 27.22 -25.11 -13.03
CA ASP A 312 25.80 -24.94 -12.71
C ASP A 312 25.57 -23.68 -11.86
N ALA A 313 26.50 -23.37 -10.95
CA ALA A 313 26.53 -22.11 -10.21
C ALA A 313 26.64 -20.91 -11.17
N LEU A 314 27.50 -20.99 -12.20
CA LEU A 314 27.64 -19.94 -13.21
C LEU A 314 26.36 -19.76 -14.05
N LYS A 315 25.72 -20.86 -14.47
CA LYS A 315 24.45 -20.81 -15.22
C LYS A 315 23.34 -20.17 -14.40
N ASN A 316 23.25 -20.49 -13.10
CA ASN A 316 22.26 -19.90 -12.20
C ASN A 316 22.46 -18.38 -12.03
N ILE A 317 23.70 -17.94 -11.89
CA ILE A 317 24.03 -16.51 -11.82
C ILE A 317 23.65 -15.78 -13.11
N LEU A 318 23.99 -16.34 -14.29
CA LEU A 318 23.63 -15.75 -15.58
C LEU A 318 22.10 -15.70 -15.80
N ALA A 319 21.39 -16.72 -15.35
CA ALA A 319 19.92 -16.74 -15.37
C ALA A 319 19.33 -15.68 -14.45
N TRP A 320 19.91 -15.47 -13.26
CA TRP A 320 19.50 -14.40 -12.35
C TRP A 320 19.79 -13.01 -12.92
N ILE A 321 20.97 -12.78 -13.53
CA ILE A 321 21.28 -11.50 -14.20
C ILE A 321 20.24 -11.22 -15.30
N SER A 322 19.91 -12.22 -16.10
CA SER A 322 18.88 -12.09 -17.14
C SER A 322 17.50 -11.78 -16.54
N HIS A 323 17.16 -12.39 -15.41
CA HIS A 323 15.94 -12.10 -14.67
C HIS A 323 15.91 -10.67 -14.09
N VAL A 324 17.02 -10.18 -13.55
CA VAL A 324 17.17 -8.80 -13.07
C VAL A 324 16.96 -7.83 -14.22
N LEU A 325 17.64 -8.04 -15.35
CA LEU A 325 17.51 -7.16 -16.53
C LEU A 325 16.07 -7.11 -17.03
N ASN A 326 15.41 -8.26 -17.18
CA ASN A 326 14.01 -8.32 -17.62
C ASN A 326 13.05 -7.65 -16.62
N SER A 327 13.29 -7.86 -15.32
CA SER A 327 12.48 -7.25 -14.27
C SER A 327 12.64 -5.73 -14.24
N VAL A 328 13.88 -5.23 -14.36
CA VAL A 328 14.18 -3.80 -14.42
C VAL A 328 13.64 -3.15 -15.70
N HIS A 329 13.70 -3.84 -16.85
CA HIS A 329 13.05 -3.37 -18.09
C HIS A 329 11.52 -3.23 -17.95
N GLY A 330 10.91 -4.05 -17.09
CA GLY A 330 9.51 -3.94 -16.71
C GLY A 330 9.20 -2.73 -15.81
N LEU A 331 10.21 -2.16 -15.13
CA LEU A 331 10.10 -1.01 -14.24
C LEU A 331 10.32 0.31 -14.96
N ARG A 332 9.63 0.50 -16.09
CA ARG A 332 9.59 1.78 -16.79
C ARG A 332 8.30 2.50 -16.52
N TRP A 333 8.39 3.82 -16.35
CA TRP A 333 7.22 4.68 -16.36
C TRP A 333 6.54 4.61 -17.73
N GLN A 334 5.26 4.23 -17.73
CA GLN A 334 4.39 4.18 -18.89
C GLN A 334 3.35 5.29 -18.76
N GLN A 335 3.22 6.12 -19.79
CA GLN A 335 2.16 7.12 -19.84
C GLN A 335 0.82 6.41 -20.08
N ILE A 336 -0.14 6.61 -19.18
CA ILE A 336 -1.47 5.99 -19.25
C ILE A 336 -2.59 6.98 -19.59
N GLY A 337 -2.31 8.27 -19.56
CA GLY A 337 -3.29 9.30 -19.90
C GLY A 337 -2.81 10.68 -19.51
N TYR A 338 -3.79 11.58 -19.32
CA TYR A 338 -3.59 12.97 -18.93
C TYR A 338 -4.59 13.31 -17.81
N HIS A 339 -4.24 14.25 -16.94
CA HIS A 339 -5.19 14.78 -15.97
C HIS A 339 -6.37 15.44 -16.67
N MET A 340 -7.57 15.34 -16.10
CA MET A 340 -8.75 16.02 -16.65
C MET A 340 -8.85 17.44 -16.09
N ASN A 341 -9.10 18.41 -16.96
CA ASN A 341 -9.48 19.77 -16.61
C ASN A 341 -10.88 19.81 -15.99
N ALA A 342 -11.25 20.93 -15.38
CA ALA A 342 -12.57 21.12 -14.75
C ALA A 342 -13.76 21.03 -15.73
N ASP A 343 -13.49 21.18 -17.03
CA ASP A 343 -14.44 21.02 -18.14
C ASP A 343 -14.51 19.58 -18.68
N GLY A 344 -13.75 18.65 -18.10
CA GLY A 344 -13.69 17.25 -18.51
C GLY A 344 -12.77 16.97 -19.71
N THR A 345 -12.02 17.97 -20.20
CA THR A 345 -11.04 17.77 -21.28
C THR A 345 -9.69 17.28 -20.74
N PRO A 346 -8.96 16.41 -21.44
CA PRO A 346 -7.63 15.98 -21.01
C PRO A 346 -6.61 17.13 -21.15
N ASP A 347 -5.91 17.44 -20.06
CA ASP A 347 -4.82 18.42 -19.98
C ASP A 347 -3.52 17.80 -20.51
N GLU A 348 -3.25 18.03 -21.79
CA GLU A 348 -2.05 17.52 -22.48
C GLU A 348 -0.74 17.99 -21.83
N ALA A 349 -0.76 19.06 -21.04
CA ALA A 349 0.41 19.54 -20.30
C ALA A 349 0.70 18.72 -19.02
N ARG A 350 -0.21 17.81 -18.63
CA ARG A 350 -0.12 17.02 -17.39
C ARG A 350 -0.33 15.53 -17.65
N PRO A 351 0.64 14.84 -18.26
CA PRO A 351 0.59 13.40 -18.45
C PRO A 351 0.62 12.63 -17.13
N ILE A 352 -0.21 11.58 -17.04
CA ILE A 352 -0.24 10.62 -15.93
C ILE A 352 0.64 9.44 -16.32
N TYR A 353 1.62 9.14 -15.47
CA TYR A 353 2.49 7.99 -15.62
C TYR A 353 2.15 6.93 -14.57
N THR A 354 2.14 5.67 -14.99
CA THR A 354 2.11 4.51 -14.09
C THR A 354 3.40 3.73 -14.23
N MET A 355 3.74 2.96 -13.22
CA MET A 355 4.79 1.96 -13.29
C MET A 355 4.25 0.70 -12.63
N ARG A 356 4.61 -0.46 -13.19
CA ARG A 356 4.27 -1.74 -12.55
C ARG A 356 4.89 -1.77 -11.15
N ASN A 357 4.21 -2.42 -10.20
CA ASN A 357 4.64 -2.45 -8.80
C ASN A 357 6.13 -2.80 -8.68
N PRO A 358 7.00 -1.84 -8.30
CA PRO A 358 8.43 -2.08 -8.25
C PRO A 358 8.81 -3.00 -7.09
N ASN A 359 8.01 -3.03 -6.03
CA ASN A 359 8.34 -3.78 -4.83
C ASN A 359 8.30 -5.28 -5.07
N GLU A 360 7.34 -5.79 -5.84
CA GLU A 360 7.27 -7.22 -6.18
C GLU A 360 8.49 -7.67 -7.01
N ALA A 361 8.89 -6.85 -7.98
CA ALA A 361 10.08 -7.12 -8.79
C ALA A 361 11.38 -7.02 -7.96
N ILE A 362 11.49 -6.01 -7.10
CA ILE A 362 12.66 -5.79 -6.25
C ILE A 362 12.76 -6.87 -5.17
N GLU A 363 11.66 -7.23 -4.51
CA GLU A 363 11.61 -8.30 -3.50
C GLU A 363 11.95 -9.66 -4.13
N GLY A 364 11.45 -9.94 -5.34
CA GLY A 364 11.82 -11.15 -6.09
C GLY A 364 13.32 -11.22 -6.39
N ILE A 365 13.92 -10.11 -6.84
CA ILE A 365 15.36 -10.01 -7.11
C ILE A 365 16.18 -10.22 -5.83
N ILE A 366 15.83 -9.52 -4.75
CA ILE A 366 16.55 -9.55 -3.47
C ILE A 366 16.42 -10.94 -2.83
N SER A 367 15.22 -11.52 -2.82
CA SER A 367 14.97 -12.85 -2.28
C SER A 367 15.88 -13.87 -2.96
N LYS A 368 15.83 -13.94 -4.30
CA LYS A 368 16.64 -14.87 -5.09
C LYS A 368 18.14 -14.63 -4.95
N TYR A 369 18.56 -13.37 -4.84
CA TYR A 369 19.96 -13.03 -4.57
C TYR A 369 20.43 -13.63 -3.23
N SER A 370 19.64 -13.41 -2.17
CA SER A 370 19.99 -13.82 -0.82
C SER A 370 19.92 -15.34 -0.59
N SER A 371 18.97 -16.03 -1.22
CA SER A 371 18.72 -17.45 -0.97
C SER A 371 19.53 -18.39 -1.86
N GLU A 372 19.78 -18.00 -3.12
CA GLU A 372 20.35 -18.88 -4.14
C GLU A 372 21.72 -18.35 -4.62
N ILE A 373 21.80 -17.08 -5.03
CA ILE A 373 22.97 -16.55 -5.72
C ILE A 373 24.18 -16.35 -4.81
N MET A 374 23.97 -15.96 -3.55
CA MET A 374 25.06 -15.86 -2.57
C MET A 374 25.81 -17.20 -2.41
N ARG A 375 25.07 -18.30 -2.37
CA ARG A 375 25.64 -19.64 -2.27
C ARG A 375 26.41 -20.03 -3.54
N ASP A 376 25.86 -19.74 -4.71
CA ASP A 376 26.50 -20.03 -5.99
C ASP A 376 27.80 -19.21 -6.18
N LEU A 377 27.84 -17.96 -5.69
CA LEU A 377 29.05 -17.12 -5.69
C LEU A 377 30.14 -17.69 -4.77
N GLU A 378 29.78 -18.20 -3.58
CA GLU A 378 30.72 -18.85 -2.67
C GLU A 378 31.34 -20.11 -3.29
N VAL A 379 30.55 -20.91 -4.01
CA VAL A 379 31.03 -22.11 -4.73
C VAL A 379 32.04 -21.74 -5.82
N ILE A 380 31.79 -20.65 -6.56
CA ILE A 380 32.72 -20.17 -7.59
C ILE A 380 34.01 -19.65 -6.95
N LEU A 381 33.90 -18.87 -5.86
CA LEU A 381 35.08 -18.33 -5.17
C LEU A 381 36.00 -19.44 -4.67
N GLN A 382 35.45 -20.45 -4.00
CA GLN A 382 36.21 -21.62 -3.52
C GLN A 382 36.86 -22.41 -4.68
N SER A 383 36.14 -22.55 -5.79
CA SER A 383 36.67 -23.24 -6.97
C SER A 383 37.84 -22.49 -7.60
N VAL A 384 37.77 -21.15 -7.69
CA VAL A 384 38.84 -20.30 -8.21
C VAL A 384 40.07 -20.30 -7.30
N GLU A 385 39.88 -20.28 -5.97
CA GLU A 385 40.96 -20.38 -4.99
C GLU A 385 41.68 -21.74 -5.02
N CYS A 386 40.95 -22.83 -5.28
CA CYS A 386 41.55 -24.14 -5.47
C CYS A 386 42.40 -24.20 -6.76
N LEU A 387 41.93 -23.58 -7.85
CA LEU A 387 42.66 -23.53 -9.12
C LEU A 387 43.93 -22.67 -9.05
N SER A 388 43.90 -21.56 -8.30
CA SER A 388 45.09 -20.71 -8.10
C SER A 388 46.16 -21.39 -7.24
N THR A 389 45.75 -22.16 -6.24
CA THR A 389 46.67 -22.94 -5.38
C THR A 389 47.37 -24.06 -6.14
N GLN A 390 46.70 -24.67 -7.14
CA GLN A 390 47.30 -25.72 -7.99
C GLN A 390 48.30 -25.16 -9.02
N GLN A 391 48.21 -23.88 -9.41
CA GLN A 391 49.18 -23.24 -10.31
C GLN A 391 50.46 -22.78 -9.60
N GLY A 392 50.44 -22.60 -8.27
CA GLY A 392 51.60 -22.19 -7.48
C GLY A 392 52.60 -23.29 -7.09
N VAL A 393 52.34 -24.56 -7.42
CA VAL A 393 53.17 -25.72 -7.01
C VAL A 393 54.11 -26.23 -8.14
N LYS A 394 54.16 -25.57 -9.30
CA LYS A 394 55.12 -25.89 -10.37
C LYS A 394 56.27 -24.88 -10.45
N GLU A 395 57.10 -24.84 -9.41
CA GLU A 395 58.51 -24.45 -9.57
C GLU A 395 59.39 -25.66 -9.18
N PRO A 396 59.98 -26.39 -10.13
CA PRO A 396 61.06 -27.30 -9.81
C PRO A 396 62.33 -26.50 -9.57
N GLN A 397 62.86 -26.67 -8.38
CA GLN A 397 64.17 -26.23 -7.93
C GLN A 397 65.24 -26.54 -8.97
N SER A 398 66.05 -25.52 -9.24
CA SER A 398 67.36 -25.63 -9.84
C SER A 398 68.38 -26.25 -8.87
N GLY A 399 69.27 -27.07 -9.41
CA GLY A 399 70.48 -27.60 -8.76
C GLY A 399 70.49 -29.13 -8.76
N GLY A 400 71.49 -29.86 -9.27
CA GLY A 400 72.82 -29.54 -9.78
C GLY A 400 73.61 -30.87 -9.92
N GLY A 401 74.68 -30.86 -10.72
CA GLY A 401 75.62 -31.99 -10.94
C GLY A 401 75.44 -32.64 -12.32
N VAL A 402 76.42 -32.65 -13.22
CA VAL A 402 77.88 -32.79 -13.08
C VAL A 402 78.61 -31.77 -13.95
#